data_AF-A0A6J1BQB4-F1
#
_entry.id   AF-A0A6J1BQB4-F1
#
_cell.length_a   1.000
_cell.length_b   1.000
_cell.length_c   1.000
_cell.angle_alpha   90.00
_cell.angle_beta   90.00
_cell.angle_gamma   90.00
#
_symmetry.space_group_name_H-M   'P 1'
#
loop_
_entity.id
_entity.type
_entity.pdbx_description
1 polymer ?
#
loop_
_entity_poly.entity_id
_entity_poly.type
_entity_poly.pdbx_seq_one_letter_code
_entity_poly.pdbx_strand_id
1 'polypeptide(L)'
;MYAAGGEPNTADDTLYAMVQCTRDLSPDDCNKCLEAAIKDVSSECYASGGARLLSSSCYLRYELYAFYEGPKESSVSTKKEGGGGRKIWMIVVLTI
;
A
#
# COMPACT_ATOMS: atom_id res chain seq x y z
N MET A 1 9.83 -18.39 4.93
CA MET A 1 8.54 -18.10 4.26
C MET A 1 8.52 -16.64 3.81
N TYR A 2 7.73 -16.29 2.79
CA TYR A 2 7.71 -14.94 2.21
C TYR A 2 6.27 -14.53 1.87
N ALA A 3 5.93 -13.27 2.15
CA ALA A 3 4.71 -12.64 1.67
C ALA A 3 4.95 -11.15 1.43
N ALA A 4 4.28 -10.58 0.42
CA ALA A 4 4.28 -9.15 0.15
C ALA A 4 2.90 -8.72 -0.32
N GLY A 5 2.52 -7.47 -0.01
CA GLY A 5 1.20 -6.93 -0.32
C GLY A 5 1.21 -5.41 -0.23
N GLY A 6 0.29 -4.79 -0.98
CA GLY A 6 0.12 -3.35 -1.05
C GLY A 6 -1.35 -3.02 -0.81
N GLU A 7 -1.65 -2.18 0.17
CA GLU A 7 -3.00 -1.78 0.53
C GLU A 7 -3.13 -0.25 0.53
N PRO A 8 -4.25 0.31 0.06
CA PRO A 8 -4.48 1.75 0.10
C PRO A 8 -4.48 2.25 1.56
N ASN A 9 -3.73 3.31 1.81
CA ASN A 9 -3.65 4.00 3.09
C ASN A 9 -4.42 5.33 3.03
N THR A 10 -4.53 6.02 4.16
CA THR A 10 -5.14 7.35 4.21
C THR A 10 -4.24 8.37 3.49
N ALA A 11 -4.84 9.24 2.68
CA ALA A 11 -4.20 10.28 1.86
C ALA A 11 -3.56 9.84 0.52
N ASP A 12 -4.29 9.09 -0.31
CA ASP A 12 -3.90 8.71 -1.68
C ASP A 12 -2.60 7.87 -1.80
N ASP A 13 -1.95 7.57 -0.68
CA ASP A 13 -0.77 6.72 -0.61
C ASP A 13 -1.16 5.24 -0.53
N THR A 14 -0.33 4.37 -1.10
CA THR A 14 -0.45 2.92 -0.95
C THR A 14 0.64 2.43 -0.01
N LEU A 15 0.26 1.70 1.04
CA LEU A 15 1.19 1.08 1.96
C LEU A 15 1.65 -0.24 1.36
N TYR A 16 2.94 -0.33 1.03
CA TYR A 16 3.59 -1.55 0.55
C TYR A 16 4.29 -2.22 1.72
N ALA A 17 4.08 -3.52 1.91
CA ALA A 17 4.73 -4.28 2.98
C ALA A 17 5.23 -5.64 2.48
N MET A 18 6.34 -6.09 3.05
CA MET A 18 6.86 -7.45 2.87
C MET A 18 7.30 -8.04 4.21
N VAL A 19 7.18 -9.36 4.32
CA VAL A 19 7.77 -10.15 5.39
C VAL A 19 8.57 -11.31 4.81
N GLN A 20 9.72 -11.58 5.43
CA GLN A 20 10.54 -12.74 5.12
C GLN A 20 10.99 -13.41 6.42
N CYS A 21 10.49 -14.63 6.65
CA CYS A 21 10.93 -15.48 7.75
C CYS A 21 12.03 -16.44 7.28
N THR A 22 12.93 -16.81 8.19
CA THR A 22 13.94 -17.85 7.94
C THR A 22 13.26 -19.19 7.57
N ARG A 23 14.02 -20.07 6.90
CA ARG A 23 13.45 -21.29 6.30
C ARG A 23 13.15 -22.39 7.31
N ASP A 24 13.73 -22.29 8.50
CA ASP A 24 13.64 -23.22 9.61
C ASP A 24 12.42 -23.00 10.52
N LEU A 25 11.74 -21.85 10.38
CA LEU A 25 10.57 -21.53 11.19
C LEU A 25 9.30 -22.23 10.72
N SER A 26 8.46 -22.62 11.69
CA SER A 26 7.07 -23.00 11.45
C SER A 26 6.22 -21.78 11.05
N PRO A 27 5.07 -21.96 10.39
CA PRO A 27 4.13 -20.87 10.09
C PRO A 27 3.72 -20.09 11.34
N ASP A 28 3.45 -20.78 12.45
CA ASP A 28 3.05 -20.15 13.71
C ASP A 28 4.18 -19.31 14.31
N ASP A 29 5.42 -19.78 14.28
CA ASP A 29 6.55 -19.02 14.83
C ASP A 29 6.92 -17.82 13.94
N CYS A 30 6.72 -17.94 12.63
CA CYS A 30 6.81 -16.82 11.70
C CYS A 30 5.75 -15.76 12.00
N ASN A 31 4.50 -16.17 12.26
CA ASN A 31 3.43 -15.25 12.64
C ASN A 31 3.72 -14.54 13.97
N LYS A 32 4.20 -15.26 14.99
CA LYS A 32 4.62 -14.63 16.27
C LYS A 32 5.70 -13.58 16.06
N CYS A 33 6.69 -13.87 15.21
CA CYS A 33 7.75 -12.92 14.88
C CYS A 33 7.18 -11.68 14.18
N LEU A 34 6.26 -11.87 13.24
CA LEU A 34 5.58 -10.79 12.55
C LEU A 34 4.74 -9.93 13.49
N GLU A 35 3.99 -10.51 14.42
CA GLU A 35 3.20 -9.76 15.41
C GLU A 35 4.07 -8.91 16.32
N ALA A 36 5.19 -9.46 16.81
CA ALA A 36 6.18 -8.69 17.56
C ALA A 36 6.73 -7.53 16.74
N ALA A 37 7.07 -7.80 15.47
CA ALA A 37 7.60 -6.79 14.58
C ALA A 37 6.62 -5.63 14.30
N ILE A 38 5.34 -5.95 14.12
CA ILE A 38 4.27 -4.95 13.94
C ILE A 38 4.12 -4.10 15.20
N LYS A 39 4.19 -4.73 16.38
CA LYS A 39 4.09 -4.02 17.66
C LYS A 39 5.23 -3.00 17.80
N ASP A 40 6.47 -3.41 17.57
CA ASP A 40 7.66 -2.54 17.64
C ASP A 40 7.55 -1.37 16.64
N VAL A 41 7.20 -1.69 15.39
CA VAL A 41 6.93 -0.66 14.37
C VAL A 41 5.85 0.33 14.81
N SER A 42 4.77 -0.15 15.43
CA SER A 42 3.66 0.70 15.86
C SER A 42 4.05 1.62 17.03
N SER A 43 4.98 1.22 17.89
CA SER A 43 5.45 2.03 19.02
C SER A 43 6.58 2.98 18.64
N GLU A 44 7.54 2.54 17.82
CA GLU A 44 8.73 3.35 17.50
C GLU A 44 8.60 4.15 16.20
N CYS A 45 7.73 3.75 15.28
CA CYS A 45 7.70 4.24 13.90
C CYS A 45 6.32 4.77 13.45
N TYR A 46 5.39 5.03 14.39
CA TYR A 46 4.00 5.44 14.12
C TYR A 46 3.82 6.58 13.11
N ALA A 47 4.74 7.55 13.07
CA ALA A 47 4.67 8.70 12.17
C ALA A 47 5.65 8.62 10.98
N SER A 48 6.29 7.47 10.75
CA SER A 48 7.27 7.31 9.68
C SER A 48 6.62 6.81 8.39
N GLY A 49 7.09 7.33 7.25
CA GLY A 49 6.65 6.88 5.92
C GLY A 49 7.19 5.51 5.49
N GLY A 50 7.86 4.80 6.40
CA GLY A 50 8.44 3.49 6.18
C GLY A 50 9.25 3.03 7.38
N ALA A 51 9.27 1.72 7.63
CA ALA A 51 10.15 1.12 8.63
C ALA A 51 10.70 -0.23 8.16
N ARG A 52 11.82 -0.61 8.77
CA ARG A 52 12.50 -1.89 8.53
C ARG A 52 12.88 -2.49 9.87
N LEU A 53 12.39 -3.68 10.13
CA LEU A 53 12.77 -4.45 11.29
C LEU A 53 13.49 -5.71 10.85
N LEU A 54 14.67 -5.92 11.42
CA LEU A 54 15.47 -7.11 11.20
C LEU A 54 15.66 -7.82 12.54
N SER A 55 15.13 -9.04 12.63
CA SER A 55 15.39 -9.95 13.73
C SER A 55 16.14 -11.18 13.23
N SER A 56 16.56 -12.06 14.14
CA SER A 56 17.14 -13.36 13.78
C SER A 56 16.18 -14.25 13.01
N SER A 57 14.87 -14.03 13.15
CA SER A 57 13.82 -14.97 12.73
C SER A 57 12.99 -14.43 11.57
N CYS A 58 12.76 -13.12 11.52
CA CYS A 58 12.02 -12.47 10.45
C CYS A 58 12.54 -11.06 10.11
N TYR A 59 12.35 -10.70 8.85
CA TYR A 59 12.53 -9.37 8.31
C TYR A 59 11.18 -8.79 7.92
N LEU A 60 10.85 -7.60 8.42
CA LEU A 60 9.66 -6.84 8.06
C LEU A 60 10.09 -5.52 7.43
N ARG A 61 9.48 -5.14 6.31
CA ARG A 61 9.64 -3.82 5.72
C ARG A 61 8.31 -3.31 5.22
N TYR A 62 7.99 -2.06 5.55
CA TYR A 62 6.94 -1.31 4.88
C TYR A 62 7.44 0.04 4.39
N GLU A 63 6.84 0.53 3.32
CA GLU A 63 7.13 1.82 2.71
C GLU A 63 5.85 2.35 2.03
N LEU A 64 5.74 3.67 1.83
CA LEU A 64 4.66 4.28 1.04
C LEU A 64 4.92 4.28 -0.48
N TYR A 65 5.87 3.48 -0.95
CA TYR A 65 6.20 3.28 -2.36
C TYR A 65 6.48 1.80 -2.65
N ALA A 66 6.22 1.36 -3.88
CA ALA A 66 6.47 -0.02 -4.29
C ALA A 66 7.99 -0.31 -4.29
N PHE A 67 8.40 -1.38 -3.60
CA PHE A 67 9.83 -1.76 -3.49
C PHE A 67 10.12 -3.25 -3.76
N TYR A 68 9.09 -4.11 -3.76
CA TYR A 68 9.22 -5.55 -4.03
C TYR A 68 8.70 -5.93 -5.42
N GLU A 69 8.00 -5.01 -6.09
CA GLU A 69 7.66 -5.11 -7.49
C GLU A 69 8.64 -4.21 -8.26
N GLY A 70 9.15 -4.67 -9.41
CA GLY A 70 9.93 -3.80 -10.30
C GLY A 70 9.14 -2.54 -10.67
N PRO A 71 9.75 -1.48 -11.22
CA PRO A 71 9.09 -0.19 -11.42
C PRO A 71 7.77 -0.37 -12.17
N LYS A 72 6.67 -0.33 -11.40
CA LYS A 72 5.33 -0.22 -11.95
C LYS A 72 5.10 1.26 -12.10
N GLU A 73 4.89 1.69 -13.35
CA GLU A 73 4.42 3.02 -13.68
C GLU A 73 3.34 3.36 -12.65
N SER A 74 3.65 4.30 -11.75
CA SER A 74 2.70 4.75 -10.76
C SER A 74 1.43 5.04 -11.52
N SER A 75 0.35 4.34 -11.20
CA SER A 75 -0.97 4.81 -11.56
C SER A 75 -1.14 6.12 -10.83
N VAL A 76 -0.65 7.19 -11.45
CA VAL A 76 -1.03 8.57 -11.21
C VAL A 76 -2.54 8.50 -11.22
N SER A 77 -3.13 8.57 -10.03
CA SER A 77 -4.55 8.81 -9.89
C SER A 77 -4.76 10.22 -10.43
N THR A 78 -4.88 10.28 -11.76
CA THR A 78 -5.18 11.50 -12.48
C THR A 78 -6.56 11.85 -11.98
N LYS A 79 -6.65 12.84 -11.07
CA LYS A 79 -7.90 13.51 -10.75
C LYS A 79 -8.57 13.84 -12.08
N LYS A 80 -9.66 13.14 -12.37
CA LYS A 80 -10.48 13.43 -13.53
C LYS A 80 -11.29 14.67 -13.21
N GLU A 81 -10.67 15.84 -13.32
CA GLU A 81 -11.38 17.10 -13.40
C GLU A 81 -11.84 17.30 -14.86
N GLY A 82 -13.11 16.99 -15.11
CA GLY A 82 -13.82 17.32 -16.34
C GLY A 82 -15.28 17.49 -15.96
N GLY A 83 -15.88 18.68 -16.06
CA GLY A 83 -15.81 19.61 -17.16
C GLY A 83 -17.22 19.67 -17.74
N GLY A 84 -18.00 20.66 -17.29
CA GLY A 84 -19.44 20.75 -17.53
C GLY A 84 -19.83 20.67 -19.01
N GLY A 85 -20.50 19.58 -19.38
CA GLY A 85 -21.12 19.40 -20.68
C GLY A 85 -22.26 20.39 -20.88
N ARG A 86 -22.15 21.21 -21.92
CA ARG A 86 -23.19 22.15 -22.34
C ARG A 86 -24.38 21.35 -22.89
N LYS A 87 -25.47 21.36 -22.14
CA LYS A 87 -26.80 20.81 -22.47
C LYS A 87 -27.41 21.47 -23.71
N ILE A 88 -27.05 20.97 -24.90
CA ILE A 88 -27.56 21.42 -26.22
C ILE A 88 -28.79 20.61 -26.67
N TRP A 89 -29.16 19.54 -25.96
CA TRP A 89 -30.32 18.71 -26.30
C TRP A 89 -31.69 19.31 -25.94
N MET A 90 -31.75 20.32 -25.06
CA MET A 90 -33.03 20.96 -24.70
C MET A 90 -33.53 22.03 -25.70
N ILE A 91 -32.69 22.48 -26.64
CA ILE A 91 -33.09 23.55 -27.58
C ILE A 91 -33.77 22.98 -28.85
N VAL A 92 -33.40 21.78 -29.29
CA VAL A 92 -33.88 21.24 -30.58
C VAL A 92 -35.31 20.69 -30.50
N VAL A 93 -35.80 20.32 -29.30
CA VAL A 93 -37.16 19.75 -29.13
C VAL A 93 -38.25 20.83 -29.02
N LEU A 94 -37.91 22.12 -28.98
CA LEU A 94 -38.87 23.22 -28.85
C LEU A 94 -39.14 24.00 -30.16
N THR A 95 -38.57 23.59 -31.29
CA THR A 95 -38.79 24.31 -32.57
C THR A 95 -39.08 23.46 -33.81
N ILE A 96 -39.37 22.16 -33.70
CA ILE A 96 -39.98 21.37 -34.79
C ILE A 96 -41.02 20.42 -34.22
#